data_AF-A0A953BWG3-F1
#
_entry.id   AF-A0A953BWG3-F1
#
_cell.length_a   1.000
_cell.length_b   1.000
_cell.length_c   1.000
_cell.angle_alpha   90.00
_cell.angle_beta   90.00
_cell.angle_gamma   90.00
#
_symmetry.space_group_name_H-M   'P 1'
#
loop_
_entity.id
_entity.type
_entity.pdbx_description
1 polymer ?
#
loop_
_entity_poly.entity_id
_entity_poly.type
_entity_poly.pdbx_seq_one_letter_code
_entity_poly.pdbx_strand_id
1 'polypeptide(L)'
;MQQQQSGGPGDRLTMAGSFNGLHVLANAHALTCTVFLRCDYGRDGIGLYGLISPLLILGYGSFANCGPMFVYFVLWVAAVLCQRMRQFRNWRRGAIIHSRYNGYPFVSKRLFPRLTELNARGVDAFLCLVIGGVLAQFSQPLGFFVMAGFLSILFSEAVMVEATKRRLRTMRDAEIEQRYLAEQYKSGRF
;
A
#
# COMPACT_ATOMS: atom_id res chain seq x y z
N MET A 1 11.41 22.41 -27.25
CA MET A 1 11.05 23.26 -26.09
C MET A 1 9.66 22.86 -25.61
N GLN A 2 9.56 21.95 -24.63
CA GLN A 2 8.28 21.58 -24.04
C GLN A 2 7.85 22.70 -23.09
N GLN A 3 6.75 23.39 -23.44
CA GLN A 3 6.09 24.32 -22.54
C GLN A 3 5.62 23.55 -21.31
N GLN A 4 6.32 23.78 -20.20
CA GLN A 4 5.85 23.46 -18.86
C GLN A 4 4.53 24.22 -18.68
N GLN A 5 3.39 23.52 -18.81
CA GLN A 5 2.09 24.07 -18.44
C GLN A 5 2.10 24.33 -16.93
N SER A 6 2.48 25.54 -16.56
CA SER A 6 2.30 26.14 -15.25
C SER A 6 0.79 26.28 -15.01
N GLY A 7 0.18 25.22 -14.49
CA GLY A 7 -1.19 25.28 -13.99
C GLY A 7 -1.27 26.32 -12.88
N GLY A 8 -2.20 27.27 -13.02
CA GLY A 8 -2.34 28.41 -12.10
C GLY A 8 -2.51 27.98 -10.63
N PRO A 9 -2.07 28.81 -9.66
CA PRO A 9 -1.88 28.40 -8.27
C PRO A 9 -3.16 28.23 -7.42
N GLY A 10 -4.35 28.52 -7.95
CA GLY A 10 -5.55 28.78 -7.12
C GLY A 10 -6.35 27.55 -6.69
N ASP A 11 -6.73 26.66 -7.61
CA ASP A 11 -7.78 25.64 -7.35
C ASP A 11 -7.31 24.18 -7.37
N ARG A 12 -6.03 23.94 -7.74
CA ARG A 12 -5.47 22.57 -7.76
C ARG A 12 -5.05 22.06 -6.37
N LEU A 13 -5.06 22.92 -5.35
CA LEU A 13 -4.61 22.58 -4.00
C LEU A 13 -5.64 21.77 -3.19
N THR A 14 -6.94 21.88 -3.48
CA THR A 14 -7.97 21.38 -2.56
C THR A 14 -8.40 19.93 -2.85
N MET A 15 -8.68 19.59 -4.11
CA MET A 15 -9.15 18.24 -4.50
C MET A 15 -8.01 17.22 -4.54
N ALA A 16 -6.87 17.60 -5.12
CA ALA A 16 -5.68 16.73 -5.15
C ALA A 16 -5.11 16.50 -3.75
N GLY A 17 -5.14 17.53 -2.89
CA GLY A 17 -4.72 17.44 -1.49
C GLY A 17 -5.59 16.47 -0.69
N SER A 18 -6.92 16.61 -0.78
CA SER A 18 -7.87 15.75 -0.08
C SER A 18 -7.75 14.27 -0.50
N PHE A 19 -7.63 14.01 -1.81
CA PHE A 19 -7.45 12.65 -2.31
C PHE A 19 -6.12 12.03 -1.85
N ASN A 20 -5.05 12.81 -1.82
CA ASN A 20 -3.75 12.36 -1.30
C ASN A 20 -3.84 12.04 0.20
N GLY A 21 -4.52 12.88 0.99
CA GLY A 21 -4.77 12.64 2.42
C GLY A 21 -5.53 11.34 2.67
N LEU A 22 -6.64 11.13 1.95
CA LEU A 22 -7.42 9.89 2.04
C LEU A 22 -6.60 8.66 1.67
N HIS A 23 -5.81 8.75 0.60
CA HIS A 23 -4.92 7.67 0.18
C HIS A 23 -3.84 7.38 1.25
N VAL A 24 -3.28 8.40 1.89
CA VAL A 24 -2.32 8.22 2.99
C VAL A 24 -2.97 7.53 4.18
N LEU A 25 -4.17 7.96 4.58
CA LEU A 25 -4.92 7.35 5.67
C LEU A 25 -5.31 5.90 5.37
N ALA A 26 -5.78 5.62 4.15
CA ALA A 26 -6.12 4.27 3.72
C ALA A 26 -4.90 3.35 3.74
N ASN A 27 -3.73 3.81 3.25
CA ASN A 27 -2.50 3.01 3.32
C ASN A 27 -1.99 2.82 4.76
N ALA A 28 -2.09 3.85 5.60
CA ALA A 28 -1.75 3.74 7.02
C ALA A 28 -2.67 2.74 7.74
N HIS A 29 -3.97 2.77 7.46
CA HIS A 29 -4.91 1.81 8.02
C HIS A 29 -4.69 0.40 7.46
N ALA A 30 -4.49 0.24 6.14
CA ALA A 30 -4.15 -1.03 5.51
C ALA A 30 -2.84 -1.63 6.07
N LEU A 31 -1.85 -0.79 6.39
CA LEU A 31 -0.62 -1.23 7.03
C LEU A 31 -0.86 -1.84 8.42
N THR A 32 -1.90 -1.41 9.14
CA THR A 32 -2.23 -2.03 10.45
C THR A 32 -2.50 -3.52 10.33
N CYS A 33 -3.11 -3.95 9.23
CA CYS A 33 -3.46 -5.35 8.99
C CYS A 33 -2.38 -6.07 8.17
N THR A 34 -1.86 -5.43 7.12
CA THR A 34 -0.98 -6.11 6.16
C THR A 34 0.37 -6.51 6.78
N VAL A 35 0.85 -5.85 7.83
CA VAL A 35 2.13 -6.23 8.49
C VAL A 35 2.12 -7.67 9.02
N PHE A 36 0.93 -8.21 9.32
CA PHE A 36 0.75 -9.60 9.75
C PHE A 36 0.61 -10.57 8.57
N LEU A 37 0.04 -10.09 7.45
CA LEU A 37 -0.31 -10.91 6.29
C LEU A 37 0.81 -11.01 5.25
N ARG A 38 1.65 -9.97 5.15
CA ARG A 38 2.64 -9.80 4.09
C ARG A 38 4.07 -9.84 4.62
N CYS A 39 5.04 -10.04 3.75
CA CYS A 39 6.46 -9.95 4.07
C CYS A 39 7.24 -9.18 3.00
N ASP A 40 8.54 -8.96 3.22
CA ASP A 40 9.45 -8.40 2.21
C ASP A 40 9.02 -7.03 1.66
N TYR A 41 8.59 -6.14 2.55
CA TYR A 41 8.26 -4.75 2.23
C TYR A 41 9.45 -4.00 1.61
N GLY A 42 9.14 -3.13 0.65
CA GLY A 42 10.09 -2.15 0.13
C GLY A 42 10.46 -1.09 1.17
N ARG A 43 11.52 -0.32 0.89
CA ARG A 43 12.02 0.74 1.78
C ARG A 43 10.94 1.71 2.24
N ASP A 44 10.11 2.13 1.31
CA ASP A 44 9.04 3.12 1.48
C ASP A 44 7.69 2.45 1.81
N GLY A 45 7.60 1.11 1.76
CA GLY A 45 6.35 0.37 1.98
C GLY A 45 5.79 0.52 3.40
N ILE A 46 6.66 0.59 4.41
CA ILE A 46 6.27 0.96 5.78
C ILE A 46 6.34 2.48 5.94
N GLY A 47 7.47 3.11 5.57
CA GLY A 47 7.65 4.56 5.42
C GLY A 47 6.88 5.46 6.42
N LEU A 48 6.22 6.48 5.86
CA LEU A 48 5.34 7.41 6.57
C LEU A 48 4.09 6.72 7.13
N TYR A 49 3.59 5.68 6.45
CA TYR A 49 2.39 4.95 6.88
C TYR A 49 2.59 4.32 8.26
N GLY A 50 3.78 3.79 8.54
CA GLY A 50 4.13 3.22 9.85
C GLY A 50 4.20 4.24 10.99
N LEU A 51 4.30 5.55 10.68
CA LEU A 51 4.17 6.60 11.69
C LEU A 51 2.71 6.99 11.94
N ILE A 52 1.85 6.89 10.93
CA ILE A 52 0.43 7.25 11.02
C ILE A 52 -0.41 6.08 11.59
N SER A 53 -0.09 4.83 11.23
CA SER A 53 -0.73 3.61 11.74
C SER A 53 -0.85 3.56 13.28
N PRO A 54 0.20 3.84 14.09
CA PRO A 54 0.08 3.78 15.55
C PRO A 54 -0.87 4.86 16.08
N LEU A 55 -0.92 6.04 15.45
CA LEU A 55 -1.88 7.09 15.80
C LEU A 55 -3.32 6.67 15.50
N LEU A 56 -3.55 5.96 14.40
CA LEU A 56 -4.87 5.41 14.08
C LEU A 56 -5.30 4.34 15.08
N ILE A 57 -4.41 3.40 15.43
CA ILE A 57 -4.70 2.31 16.38
C ILE A 57 -4.98 2.89 17.77
N LEU A 58 -4.11 3.75 18.28
CA LEU A 58 -4.26 4.35 19.61
C LEU A 58 -5.40 5.35 19.66
N GLY A 59 -5.58 6.17 18.62
CA GLY A 59 -6.69 7.13 18.53
C GLY A 59 -8.05 6.44 18.56
N TYR A 60 -8.22 5.39 17.75
CA TYR A 60 -9.45 4.60 17.75
C TYR A 60 -9.62 3.81 19.07
N GLY A 61 -8.55 3.22 19.59
CA GLY A 61 -8.58 2.49 20.86
C GLY A 61 -8.96 3.37 22.06
N SER A 62 -8.44 4.59 22.12
CA SER A 62 -8.80 5.60 23.14
C SER A 62 -10.23 6.09 22.97
N PHE A 63 -10.66 6.37 21.73
CA PHE A 63 -12.05 6.77 21.45
C PHE A 63 -13.06 5.69 21.88
N ALA A 64 -12.74 4.42 21.62
CA ALA A 64 -13.58 3.28 22.00
C ALA A 64 -13.36 2.79 23.44
N ASN A 65 -12.40 3.37 24.18
CA ASN A 65 -11.96 2.94 25.52
C ASN A 65 -11.79 1.42 25.66
N CYS A 66 -11.07 0.81 24.72
CA CYS A 66 -11.02 -0.65 24.56
C CYS A 66 -9.63 -1.21 24.87
N GLY A 67 -9.47 -1.90 26.01
CA GLY A 67 -8.20 -2.54 26.41
C GLY A 67 -7.57 -3.47 25.34
N PRO A 68 -8.34 -4.35 24.67
CA PRO A 68 -7.84 -5.19 23.57
C PRO A 68 -7.16 -4.43 22.42
N MET A 69 -7.53 -3.17 22.16
CA MET A 69 -6.86 -2.35 21.13
C MET A 69 -5.41 -2.03 21.50
N PHE A 70 -5.10 -1.90 22.80
CA PHE A 70 -3.73 -1.71 23.26
C PHE A 70 -2.89 -2.97 23.07
N VAL A 71 -3.46 -4.16 23.32
CA VAL A 71 -2.80 -5.44 23.03
C VAL A 71 -2.52 -5.56 21.53
N TYR A 72 -3.51 -5.22 20.69
CA TYR A 72 -3.33 -5.19 19.23
C TYR A 72 -2.21 -4.23 18.82
N PHE A 73 -2.13 -3.05 19.43
CA PHE A 73 -1.04 -2.09 19.20
C PHE A 73 0.35 -2.70 19.51
N VAL A 74 0.51 -3.36 20.67
CA VAL A 74 1.78 -3.99 21.05
C VAL A 74 2.16 -5.09 20.06
N LEU A 75 1.21 -5.95 19.67
CA LEU A 75 1.42 -6.99 18.65
C LEU A 75 1.78 -6.38 17.29
N TRP A 76 1.15 -5.27 16.92
CA TRP A 76 1.45 -4.55 15.70
C TRP A 76 2.86 -3.97 15.70
N VAL A 77 3.31 -3.35 16.79
CA VAL A 77 4.69 -2.85 16.94
C VAL A 77 5.69 -4.00 16.79
N ALA A 78 5.45 -5.13 17.46
CA ALA A 78 6.30 -6.31 17.34
C ALA A 78 6.37 -6.83 15.89
N ALA A 79 5.22 -6.88 15.20
CA ALA A 79 5.17 -7.26 13.79
C ALA A 79 5.97 -6.30 12.90
N VAL A 80 5.81 -4.98 13.07
CA VAL A 80 6.59 -3.97 12.33
C VAL A 80 8.09 -4.12 12.57
N LEU A 81 8.52 -4.35 13.81
CA LEU A 81 9.94 -4.59 14.13
C LEU A 81 10.45 -5.84 13.39
N CYS A 82 9.70 -6.94 13.42
CA CYS A 82 10.03 -8.16 12.67
C CYS A 82 10.15 -7.87 11.16
N GLN A 83 9.24 -7.09 10.58
CA GLN A 83 9.31 -6.71 9.16
C GLN A 83 10.53 -5.84 8.86
N ARG A 84 10.87 -4.88 9.74
CA ARG A 84 12.07 -4.03 9.59
C ARG A 84 13.35 -4.85 9.66
N MET A 85 13.44 -5.83 10.56
CA MET A 85 14.58 -6.74 10.63
C MET A 85 14.71 -7.58 9.34
N ARG A 86 13.59 -8.08 8.79
CA ARG A 86 13.57 -8.80 7.50
C ARG A 86 14.02 -7.91 6.36
N GLN A 87 13.49 -6.70 6.28
CA GLN A 87 13.86 -5.71 5.27
C GLN A 87 15.36 -5.40 5.32
N PHE A 88 15.91 -5.20 6.52
CA PHE A 88 17.34 -4.97 6.73
C PHE A 88 18.19 -6.16 6.30
N ARG A 89 17.75 -7.39 6.62
CA ARG A 89 18.41 -8.62 6.18
C ARG A 89 18.39 -8.77 4.67
N ASN A 90 17.27 -8.48 4.02
CA ASN A 90 17.15 -8.55 2.56
C ASN A 90 18.04 -7.50 1.87
N TRP A 91 18.11 -6.29 2.44
CA TRP A 91 19.04 -5.25 1.98
C TRP A 91 20.50 -5.70 2.08
N ARG A 92 20.92 -6.26 3.22
CA ARG A 92 22.27 -6.81 3.39
C ARG A 92 22.60 -7.96 2.42
N ARG A 93 21.59 -8.71 1.97
CA ARG A 93 21.74 -9.79 0.99
C ARG A 93 21.71 -9.31 -0.46
N GLY A 94 21.56 -8.00 -0.70
CA GLY A 94 21.50 -7.44 -2.05
C GLY A 94 20.19 -7.74 -2.79
N ALA A 95 19.11 -8.08 -2.09
CA ALA A 95 17.81 -8.30 -2.73
C ALA A 95 17.29 -6.99 -3.33
N ILE A 96 17.02 -6.97 -4.63
CA ILE A 96 16.49 -5.82 -5.35
C ILE A 96 14.96 -5.83 -5.22
N ILE A 97 14.45 -5.12 -4.21
CA ILE A 97 13.01 -4.94 -3.99
C ILE A 97 12.66 -3.50 -4.34
N HIS A 98 11.57 -3.30 -5.09
CA HIS A 98 11.10 -1.96 -5.44
C HIS A 98 10.79 -1.14 -4.17
N SER A 99 11.24 0.12 -4.11
CA SER A 99 11.14 0.91 -2.87
C SER A 99 9.71 1.05 -2.37
N ARG A 100 8.75 1.17 -3.30
CA ARG A 100 7.30 1.28 -3.02
C ARG A 100 6.55 -0.05 -2.99
N TYR A 101 7.26 -1.18 -2.88
CA TYR A 101 6.62 -2.48 -2.83
C TYR A 101 5.89 -2.68 -1.49
N ASN A 102 4.57 -2.92 -1.53
CA ASN A 102 3.71 -3.10 -0.35
C ASN A 102 3.70 -4.54 0.20
N GLY A 103 4.82 -5.24 0.03
CA GLY A 103 5.04 -6.58 0.55
C GLY A 103 4.41 -7.71 -0.28
N TYR A 104 5.00 -8.89 -0.15
CA TYR A 104 4.56 -10.14 -0.73
C TYR A 104 3.46 -10.78 0.15
N PRO A 105 2.31 -11.20 -0.42
CA PRO A 105 1.17 -11.75 0.33
C PRO A 105 1.44 -13.17 0.85
N PHE A 106 2.32 -13.28 1.85
CA PHE A 106 2.82 -14.54 2.38
C PHE A 106 1.72 -15.48 2.88
N VAL A 107 0.81 -14.97 3.71
CA VAL A 107 -0.25 -15.80 4.31
C VAL A 107 -1.19 -16.32 3.23
N SER A 108 -1.69 -15.46 2.35
CA SER A 108 -2.58 -15.86 1.27
C SER A 108 -1.91 -16.78 0.25
N LYS A 109 -0.63 -16.56 -0.07
CA LYS A 109 0.13 -17.47 -0.96
C LYS A 109 0.42 -18.82 -0.32
N ARG A 110 0.57 -18.87 1.00
CA ARG A 110 0.73 -20.13 1.73
C ARG A 110 -0.57 -20.94 1.75
N LEU A 111 -1.72 -20.28 1.89
CA LEU A 111 -3.04 -20.92 1.85
C LEU A 111 -3.44 -21.33 0.42
N PHE A 112 -3.15 -20.48 -0.57
CA PHE A 112 -3.55 -20.67 -1.96
C PHE A 112 -2.36 -20.44 -2.92
N PRO A 113 -1.45 -21.42 -3.05
CA PRO A 113 -0.19 -21.24 -3.78
C PRO A 113 -0.35 -20.98 -5.28
N ARG A 114 -1.47 -21.42 -5.87
CA ARG A 114 -1.76 -21.27 -7.31
C ARG A 114 -2.31 -19.89 -7.70
N LEU A 115 -2.66 -19.02 -6.74
CA LEU A 115 -3.20 -17.70 -7.07
C LEU A 115 -2.12 -16.80 -7.65
N THR A 116 -2.50 -15.86 -8.51
CA THR A 116 -1.62 -14.74 -8.89
C THR A 116 -1.34 -13.85 -7.67
N GLU A 117 -0.27 -13.06 -7.70
CA GLU A 117 0.03 -12.13 -6.60
C GLU A 117 -1.13 -11.13 -6.38
N LEU A 118 -1.71 -10.61 -7.46
CA LEU A 118 -2.85 -9.69 -7.39
C LEU A 118 -4.04 -10.34 -6.68
N ASN A 119 -4.40 -11.57 -7.05
CA ASN A 119 -5.51 -12.28 -6.41
C ASN A 119 -5.20 -12.61 -4.95
N ALA A 120 -3.95 -12.97 -4.63
CA ALA A 120 -3.53 -13.23 -3.25
C ALA A 120 -3.65 -11.99 -2.36
N ARG A 121 -3.39 -10.78 -2.88
CA ARG A 121 -3.63 -9.54 -2.13
C ARG A 121 -5.12 -9.26 -1.91
N GLY A 122 -5.98 -9.68 -2.85
CA GLY A 122 -7.43 -9.67 -2.64
C GLY A 122 -7.85 -10.60 -1.51
N VAL A 123 -7.26 -11.81 -1.45
CA VAL A 123 -7.49 -12.77 -0.36
C VAL A 123 -7.03 -12.20 0.99
N ASP A 124 -5.89 -11.49 1.05
CA ASP A 124 -5.46 -10.81 2.30
C ASP A 124 -6.56 -9.88 2.85
N ALA A 125 -7.23 -9.13 1.97
CA ALA A 125 -8.32 -8.25 2.37
C ALA A 125 -9.49 -9.06 2.96
N PHE A 126 -9.89 -10.15 2.29
CA PHE A 126 -10.97 -11.02 2.80
C PHE A 126 -10.60 -11.73 4.10
N LEU A 127 -9.32 -12.08 4.30
CA LEU A 127 -8.83 -12.59 5.58
C LEU A 127 -9.02 -11.57 6.69
N CYS A 128 -8.75 -10.28 6.44
CA CYS A 128 -9.05 -9.22 7.42
C CYS A 128 -10.55 -9.16 7.76
N LEU A 129 -11.42 -9.29 6.76
CA LEU A 129 -12.87 -9.28 6.98
C LEU A 129 -13.32 -10.45 7.86
N VAL A 130 -12.86 -11.66 7.57
CA VAL A 130 -13.20 -12.88 8.33
C VAL A 130 -12.62 -12.82 9.74
N ILE A 131 -11.33 -12.50 9.88
CA ILE A 131 -10.66 -12.40 11.19
C ILE A 131 -11.31 -11.30 12.04
N GLY A 132 -11.59 -10.14 11.45
CA GLY A 132 -12.27 -9.05 12.14
C GLY A 132 -13.68 -9.44 12.59
N GLY A 133 -14.43 -10.18 11.77
CA GLY A 133 -15.75 -10.71 12.14
C GLY A 133 -15.70 -11.68 13.32
N VAL A 134 -14.68 -12.55 13.38
CA VAL A 134 -14.44 -13.43 14.53
C VAL A 134 -14.03 -12.62 15.77
N LEU A 135 -13.12 -11.65 15.62
CA LEU A 135 -12.68 -10.78 16.71
C LEU A 135 -13.83 -9.93 17.28
N ALA A 136 -14.81 -9.56 16.45
CA ALA A 136 -15.98 -8.80 16.87
C ALA A 136 -16.84 -9.53 17.92
N GLN A 137 -16.77 -10.87 17.99
CA GLN A 137 -17.45 -11.67 19.02
C GLN A 137 -16.81 -11.51 20.40
N PHE A 138 -15.51 -11.17 20.46
CA PHE A 138 -14.77 -10.96 21.71
C PHE A 138 -14.69 -9.47 22.07
N SER A 139 -14.46 -8.62 21.07
CA SER A 139 -14.35 -7.18 21.21
C SER A 139 -14.83 -6.51 19.93
N GLN A 140 -16.03 -5.94 19.98
CA GLN A 140 -16.65 -5.26 18.84
C GLN A 140 -15.76 -4.16 18.24
N PRO A 141 -15.14 -3.24 19.01
CA PRO A 141 -14.29 -2.19 18.43
C PRO A 141 -13.09 -2.77 17.68
N LEU A 142 -12.39 -3.74 18.27
CA LEU A 142 -11.25 -4.38 17.63
C LEU A 142 -11.67 -5.10 16.34
N GLY A 143 -12.77 -5.84 16.38
CA GLY A 143 -13.34 -6.52 15.22
C GLY A 143 -13.66 -5.55 14.09
N PHE A 144 -14.38 -4.47 14.38
CA PHE A 144 -14.73 -3.46 13.38
C PHE A 144 -13.50 -2.73 12.82
N PHE A 145 -12.49 -2.44 13.64
CA PHE A 145 -11.24 -1.86 13.18
C PHE A 145 -10.54 -2.76 12.15
N VAL A 146 -10.38 -4.05 12.47
CA VAL A 146 -9.76 -5.03 11.56
C VAL A 146 -10.61 -5.27 10.32
N MET A 147 -11.95 -5.34 10.45
CA MET A 147 -12.87 -5.44 9.32
C MET A 147 -12.77 -4.23 8.39
N ALA A 148 -12.67 -3.01 8.92
CA ALA A 148 -12.45 -1.82 8.09
C ALA A 148 -11.14 -1.88 7.30
N GLY A 149 -10.16 -2.67 7.78
CA GLY A 149 -8.93 -3.00 7.07
C GLY A 149 -9.16 -3.63 5.69
N PHE A 150 -10.25 -4.39 5.50
CA PHE A 150 -10.67 -4.93 4.19
C PHE A 150 -10.85 -3.80 3.16
N LEU A 151 -11.63 -2.78 3.51
CA LEU A 151 -11.89 -1.65 2.62
C LEU A 151 -10.62 -0.86 2.34
N SER A 152 -9.79 -0.64 3.36
CA SER A 152 -8.52 0.07 3.19
C SER A 152 -7.54 -0.67 2.28
N ILE A 153 -7.40 -1.98 2.45
CA ILE A 153 -6.54 -2.80 1.58
C ILE A 153 -7.06 -2.78 0.14
N LEU A 154 -8.36 -3.02 -0.07
CA LEU A 154 -8.94 -2.98 -1.42
C LEU A 154 -8.76 -1.63 -2.10
N PHE A 155 -9.01 -0.53 -1.38
CA PHE A 155 -8.83 0.81 -1.90
C PHE A 155 -7.37 1.08 -2.27
N SER A 156 -6.42 0.78 -1.37
CA SER A 156 -4.99 0.93 -1.62
C SER A 156 -4.50 0.11 -2.82
N GLU A 157 -4.94 -1.14 -2.94
CA GLU A 157 -4.57 -1.99 -4.08
C GLU A 157 -5.20 -1.49 -5.38
N ALA A 158 -6.46 -1.04 -5.37
CA ALA A 158 -7.10 -0.47 -6.56
C ALA A 158 -6.33 0.76 -7.07
N VAL A 159 -5.96 1.68 -6.17
CA VAL A 159 -5.15 2.86 -6.53
C VAL A 159 -3.77 2.44 -7.07
N MET A 160 -3.12 1.44 -6.46
CA MET A 160 -1.84 0.93 -6.94
C MET A 160 -1.93 0.31 -8.33
N VAL A 161 -2.97 -0.50 -8.59
CA VAL A 161 -3.21 -1.13 -9.89
C VAL A 161 -3.41 -0.07 -10.96
N GLU A 162 -4.24 0.93 -10.71
CA GLU A 162 -4.47 2.02 -11.66
C GLU A 162 -3.22 2.88 -11.88
N ALA A 163 -2.46 3.19 -10.83
CA ALA A 163 -1.18 3.88 -10.96
C ALA A 163 -0.17 3.08 -11.82
N THR A 164 -0.14 1.75 -11.66
CA THR A 164 0.73 0.86 -12.42
C THR A 164 0.30 0.79 -13.88
N LYS A 165 -1.00 0.61 -14.16
CA LYS A 165 -1.54 0.66 -15.54
C LYS A 165 -1.20 1.98 -16.23
N ARG A 166 -1.34 3.11 -15.53
CA ARG A 166 -0.99 4.43 -16.08
C ARG A 166 0.48 4.53 -16.43
N ARG A 167 1.39 4.06 -15.56
CA ARG A 167 2.83 4.04 -15.84
C ARG A 167 3.18 3.17 -17.04
N LEU A 168 2.57 2.00 -17.16
CA LEU A 168 2.81 1.10 -18.30
C LEU A 168 2.35 1.72 -19.64
N ARG A 169 1.23 2.45 -19.64
CA ARG A 169 0.78 3.21 -20.83
C ARG A 169 1.79 4.28 -21.21
N THR A 170 2.24 5.09 -20.25
CA THR A 170 3.25 6.13 -20.49
C THR A 170 4.58 5.56 -21.01
N MET A 171 5.01 4.39 -20.51
CA MET A 171 6.20 3.71 -21.03
C MET A 171 6.02 3.26 -22.49
N ARG A 172 4.84 2.73 -22.82
CA ARG A 172 4.52 2.33 -24.19
C ARG A 172 4.47 3.52 -25.16
N ASP A 173 3.89 4.63 -24.73
CA ASP A 173 3.83 5.86 -25.55
C ASP A 173 5.24 6.41 -25.79
N ALA A 174 6.09 6.43 -24.76
CA ALA A 174 7.48 6.84 -24.89
C ALA A 174 8.28 5.92 -25.82
N GLU A 175 8.04 4.61 -25.77
CA GLU A 175 8.66 3.65 -26.69
C GLU A 175 8.27 3.93 -28.16
N ILE A 176 6.99 4.25 -28.41
CA ILE A 176 6.51 4.60 -29.75
C ILE A 176 7.14 5.91 -30.23
N GLU A 177 7.19 6.94 -29.38
CA GLU A 177 7.81 8.22 -29.70
C GLU A 177 9.30 8.07 -30.00
N GLN A 178 10.02 7.26 -29.24
CA GLN A 178 11.43 6.96 -29.49
C GLN A 178 11.66 6.29 -30.84
N ARG A 179 10.79 5.33 -31.23
CA ARG A 179 10.84 4.68 -32.54
C ARG A 179 10.59 5.67 -33.67
N TYR A 180 9.57 6.52 -33.53
CA TYR A 180 9.23 7.55 -34.50
C TYR A 180 10.38 8.56 -34.70
N LEU A 181 10.97 9.08 -33.61
CA LEU A 181 12.10 10.01 -33.68
C LEU A 181 13.35 9.36 -34.30
N ALA A 182 13.59 8.08 -34.00
CA ALA A 182 14.70 7.34 -34.60
C ALA A 182 14.50 7.16 -36.12
N GLU A 183 13.27 6.97 -36.59
CA GLU A 183 12.95 6.89 -38.02
C GLU A 183 13.14 8.25 -38.73
N GLN A 184 12.65 9.35 -38.14
CA GLN A 184 12.86 10.69 -38.67
C GLN A 184 14.35 11.03 -38.80
N TYR A 185 15.13 10.74 -37.76
CA TYR A 185 16.58 10.94 -37.76
C TYR A 185 17.28 10.18 -38.90
N LYS A 186 16.93 8.89 -39.10
CA LYS A 186 17.48 8.08 -40.20
C LYS A 186 17.09 8.62 -41.59
N SER A 187 15.92 9.23 -41.71
CA SER A 187 15.42 9.76 -42.98
C SER A 187 16.03 11.10 -43.40
N GLY A 188 16.86 11.72 -42.56
CA GLY A 188 17.43 13.05 -42.84
C GLY A 188 16.42 14.19 -42.76
N ARG A 189 15.19 13.91 -42.29
CA ARG A 189 14.11 14.90 -42.11
C ARG A 189 14.12 15.38 -40.67
N PHE A 190 14.97 16.36 -40.39
CA PHE A 190 15.05 17.07 -39.12
C PHE A 190 14.79 18.56 -39.31
#